data_AF-A0A933YNM9-F1
#
_entry.id   AF-A0A933YNM9-F1
#
_cell.length_a   1.000
_cell.length_b   1.000
_cell.length_c   1.000
_cell.angle_alpha   90.00
_cell.angle_beta   90.00
_cell.angle_gamma   90.00
#
_symmetry.space_group_name_H-M   'P 1'
#
loop_
_entity.id
_entity.type
_entity.pdbx_description
1 polymer ?
#
loop_
_entity_poly.entity_id
_entity_poly.type
_entity_poly.pdbx_seq_one_letter_code
_entity_poly.pdbx_strand_id
1 'polypeptide(L)'
;MISRTEFEQSLSTESVRTSQIIHIALALGALLFFGVVIFLYFNGTADAEPEEDVIQALCLVLIVFGMTAYGAAMFVYKKMFAEISLAEPVMTSDGKTIVNQAEIFVARLRSAQIIRLALFQGVALFGLVICQLSVMNGLMHASPVYWAAALPTLFVILLVALTFPTKEKLAADFELYRETHNG
;
A
#
# COMPACT_ATOMS: atom_id res chain seq x y z
N MET A 1 -26.20 17.59 -5.28
CA MET A 1 -25.21 16.55 -4.95
C MET A 1 -25.26 15.49 -6.04
N ILE A 2 -24.10 15.05 -6.52
CA ILE A 2 -23.96 14.07 -7.60
C ILE A 2 -24.49 12.71 -7.14
N SER A 3 -25.32 12.05 -7.96
CA SER A 3 -25.79 10.69 -7.67
C SER A 3 -24.68 9.64 -7.89
N ARG A 4 -24.78 8.44 -7.30
CA ARG A 4 -23.80 7.36 -7.53
C ARG A 4 -23.60 7.07 -9.02
N THR A 5 -24.68 6.97 -9.78
CA THR A 5 -24.64 6.72 -11.22
C THR A 5 -23.95 7.86 -11.98
N GLU A 6 -24.20 9.10 -11.58
CA GLU A 6 -23.55 10.27 -12.17
C GLU A 6 -22.06 10.34 -11.79
N PHE A 7 -21.68 9.91 -10.58
CA PHE A 7 -20.28 9.72 -10.19
C PHE A 7 -19.61 8.65 -11.05
N GLU A 8 -20.22 7.47 -11.22
CA GLU A 8 -19.68 6.39 -12.04
C GLU A 8 -19.52 6.79 -13.52
N GLN A 9 -20.48 7.54 -14.07
CA GLN A 9 -20.41 8.07 -15.44
C GLN A 9 -19.35 9.17 -15.60
N SER A 10 -19.09 9.93 -14.53
CA SER A 10 -18.10 11.00 -14.53
C SER A 10 -16.68 10.50 -14.22
N LEU A 11 -16.50 9.24 -13.81
CA LEU A 11 -15.18 8.62 -13.65
C LEU A 11 -14.50 8.37 -15.00
N SER A 12 -13.42 9.11 -15.27
CA SER A 12 -12.55 8.84 -16.41
C SER A 12 -11.88 7.46 -16.25
N THR A 13 -11.99 6.64 -17.30
CA THR A 13 -11.35 5.31 -17.35
C THR A 13 -9.83 5.41 -17.18
N GLU A 14 -9.24 6.52 -17.63
CA GLU A 14 -7.82 6.83 -17.46
C GLU A 14 -7.41 6.99 -15.99
N SER A 15 -8.23 7.67 -15.17
CA SER A 15 -7.93 7.87 -13.74
C SER A 15 -7.92 6.54 -12.98
N VAL A 16 -8.89 5.67 -13.26
CA VAL A 16 -8.97 4.33 -12.67
C VAL A 16 -7.77 3.49 -13.08
N ARG A 17 -7.44 3.47 -14.38
CA ARG A 17 -6.28 2.73 -14.91
C ARG A 17 -4.97 3.19 -14.29
N THR A 18 -4.81 4.50 -14.11
CA THR A 18 -3.62 5.06 -13.44
C THR A 18 -3.51 4.54 -12.01
N SER A 19 -4.61 4.51 -11.25
CA SER A 19 -4.62 3.97 -9.88
C SER A 19 -4.26 2.47 -9.85
N GLN A 20 -4.78 1.69 -10.80
CA GLN A 20 -4.48 0.26 -10.94
C GLN A 20 -3.00 0.01 -11.23
N ILE A 21 -2.40 0.76 -12.17
CA ILE A 21 -0.98 0.62 -12.51
C ILE A 21 -0.10 0.87 -11.29
N ILE A 22 -0.41 1.89 -10.48
CA ILE A 22 0.37 2.20 -9.28
C ILE A 22 0.26 1.07 -8.24
N HIS A 23 -0.93 0.53 -8.00
CA HIS A 23 -1.13 -0.61 -7.09
C HIS A 23 -0.36 -1.85 -7.55
N ILE A 24 -0.41 -2.16 -8.85
CA ILE A 24 0.32 -3.28 -9.44
C ILE A 24 1.82 -3.06 -9.29
N ALA A 25 2.33 -1.87 -9.60
CA ALA A 25 3.75 -1.55 -9.51
C ALA A 25 4.29 -1.70 -8.08
N LEU A 26 3.53 -1.24 -7.07
CA LEU A 26 3.90 -1.40 -5.66
C LEU A 26 3.96 -2.88 -5.24
N ALA A 27 2.92 -3.66 -5.55
CA ALA A 27 2.90 -5.09 -5.23
C ALA A 27 3.98 -5.88 -5.96
N LEU A 28 4.20 -5.57 -7.25
CA LEU A 28 5.19 -6.26 -8.08
C LEU A 28 6.60 -6.07 -7.55
N GLY A 29 6.95 -4.89 -7.04
CA GLY A 29 8.26 -4.65 -6.42
C GLY A 29 8.53 -5.58 -5.23
N ALA A 30 7.56 -5.73 -4.32
CA ALA A 30 7.69 -6.66 -3.18
C ALA A 30 7.74 -8.11 -3.65
N LEU A 31 6.92 -8.48 -4.62
CA LEU A 31 6.83 -9.84 -5.13
C LEU A 31 8.11 -10.27 -5.84
N LEU A 32 8.70 -9.39 -6.66
CA LEU A 32 9.99 -9.65 -7.31
C LEU A 32 11.11 -9.82 -6.28
N PHE A 33 11.17 -8.96 -5.26
CA PHE A 33 12.20 -9.09 -4.24
C PHE A 33 12.01 -10.36 -3.39
N PHE A 34 10.76 -10.73 -3.08
CA PHE A 34 10.47 -12.02 -2.44
C PHE A 34 10.91 -13.20 -3.31
N GLY A 35 10.70 -13.12 -4.62
CA GLY A 35 11.21 -14.11 -5.58
C GLY A 35 12.74 -14.24 -5.55
N VAL A 36 13.47 -13.13 -5.41
CA VAL A 36 14.93 -13.14 -5.23
C VAL A 36 15.32 -13.86 -3.94
N VAL A 37 14.64 -13.60 -2.82
CA VAL A 37 14.90 -14.30 -1.55
C VAL A 37 14.68 -15.81 -1.70
N ILE A 38 13.59 -16.23 -2.34
CA ILE A 38 13.31 -17.65 -2.62
C ILE A 38 14.40 -18.25 -3.52
N PHE A 39 14.80 -17.55 -4.57
CA PHE A 39 15.87 -18.00 -5.47
C PHE A 39 17.20 -18.21 -4.72
N LEU A 40 17.57 -17.25 -3.85
CA LEU A 40 18.77 -17.35 -3.02
C LEU A 40 18.67 -18.49 -2.01
N TYR A 41 17.49 -18.76 -1.44
CA TYR A 41 17.30 -19.87 -0.50
C TYR A 41 17.59 -21.23 -1.16
N PHE A 42 17.24 -21.42 -2.43
CA PHE A 42 17.48 -22.69 -3.12
C PHE A 42 18.87 -22.82 -3.74
N ASN A 43 19.54 -21.72 -4.07
CA ASN A 43 20.80 -21.74 -4.83
C ASN A 43 22.01 -21.20 -4.05
N GLY A 44 21.80 -20.58 -2.88
CA GLY A 44 22.85 -19.98 -2.09
C GLY A 44 23.69 -21.03 -1.35
N THR A 45 25.01 -20.84 -1.34
CA THR A 45 25.92 -21.51 -0.40
C THR A 45 26.03 -20.65 0.84
N ALA A 46 25.78 -21.23 2.01
CA ALA A 46 25.99 -20.56 3.29
C ALA A 46 27.49 -20.52 3.58
N ASP A 47 28.13 -19.39 3.27
CA ASP A 47 29.59 -19.23 3.40
C ASP A 47 30.00 -18.35 4.59
N ALA A 48 29.04 -17.78 5.32
CA ALA A 48 29.29 -16.89 6.46
C ALA A 48 29.01 -17.58 7.82
N GLU A 49 29.78 -17.23 8.84
CA GLU A 49 29.44 -17.60 10.22
C GLU A 49 28.12 -16.93 10.63
N PRO A 50 27.20 -17.63 11.30
CA PRO A 50 25.89 -17.08 11.59
C PRO A 50 25.95 -15.98 12.67
N GLU A 51 25.73 -14.72 12.28
CA GLU A 51 25.52 -13.62 13.23
C GLU A 51 24.06 -13.59 13.74
N GLU A 52 23.68 -14.63 14.48
CA GLU A 52 22.28 -14.84 14.93
C GLU A 52 21.74 -13.64 15.73
N ASP A 53 22.54 -13.11 16.65
CA ASP A 53 22.17 -11.99 17.53
C ASP A 53 21.75 -10.74 16.75
N VAL A 54 22.46 -10.44 15.65
CA VAL A 54 22.17 -9.28 14.79
C VAL A 54 20.84 -9.46 14.08
N ILE A 55 20.60 -10.65 13.52
CA ILE A 55 19.34 -10.96 12.83
C ILE A 55 18.15 -10.94 13.81
N GLN A 56 18.32 -11.48 15.02
CA GLN A 56 17.29 -11.42 16.06
C GLN A 56 16.97 -9.97 16.46
N ALA A 57 18.00 -9.12 16.62
CA ALA A 57 17.80 -7.69 16.88
C ALA A 57 17.05 -7.00 15.74
N LEU A 58 17.37 -7.32 14.47
CA LEU A 58 16.64 -6.79 13.31
C LEU A 58 15.18 -7.26 13.27
N CYS A 59 14.88 -8.49 13.67
CA CYS A 59 13.51 -8.98 13.81
C CYS A 59 12.72 -8.18 14.85
N LEU A 60 13.34 -7.83 15.98
CA LEU A 60 12.71 -6.95 16.98
C LEU A 60 12.43 -5.56 16.40
N VAL A 61 13.42 -4.99 15.68
CA VAL A 61 13.25 -3.71 14.99
C VAL A 61 12.13 -3.78 13.95
N LEU A 62 11.99 -4.88 13.21
CA LEU A 62 10.90 -5.08 12.25
C LEU A 62 9.54 -5.02 12.94
N ILE A 63 9.38 -5.61 14.13
CA ILE A 63 8.12 -5.58 14.87
C ILE A 63 7.78 -4.14 15.28
N VAL A 64 8.75 -3.41 15.86
CA VAL A 64 8.55 -2.01 16.27
C VAL A 64 8.27 -1.11 15.06
N PHE A 65 9.03 -1.30 13.97
CA PHE A 65 8.83 -0.57 12.71
C PHE A 65 7.47 -0.88 12.10
N GLY A 66 7.04 -2.15 12.10
CA GLY A 66 5.72 -2.56 11.62
C GLY A 66 4.58 -1.92 12.40
N MET A 67 4.64 -1.94 13.74
CA MET A 67 3.62 -1.32 14.60
C MET A 67 3.54 0.20 14.38
N THR A 68 4.68 0.88 14.35
CA THR A 68 4.73 2.33 14.13
C THR A 68 4.26 2.72 12.73
N ALA A 69 4.69 2.01 11.69
CA ALA A 69 4.24 2.23 10.32
C ALA A 69 2.75 1.95 10.17
N TYR A 70 2.20 0.92 10.83
CA TYR A 70 0.75 0.66 10.83
C TYR A 70 -0.04 1.81 11.46
N GLY A 71 0.38 2.27 12.65
CA GLY A 71 -0.23 3.42 13.29
C GLY A 71 -0.17 4.68 12.43
N ALA A 72 0.99 4.97 11.84
CA ALA A 72 1.19 6.10 10.93
C ALA A 72 0.32 5.99 9.67
N ALA A 73 0.24 4.80 9.06
CA ALA A 73 -0.55 4.55 7.86
C ALA A 73 -2.05 4.78 8.10
N MET A 74 -2.57 4.32 9.23
CA MET A 74 -3.96 4.53 9.63
C MET A 74 -4.24 6.01 9.94
N PHE A 75 -3.33 6.67 10.67
CA PHE A 75 -3.46 8.08 11.00
C PHE A 75 -3.44 8.98 9.76
N VAL A 76 -2.44 8.79 8.88
CA VAL A 76 -2.29 9.57 7.65
C VAL A 76 -3.48 9.35 6.72
N TYR A 77 -3.91 8.10 6.53
CA TYR A 77 -5.08 7.80 5.71
C TYR A 77 -6.34 8.50 6.24
N LYS A 78 -6.62 8.38 7.54
CA LYS A 78 -7.77 9.05 8.17
C LYS A 78 -7.70 10.56 8.03
N LYS A 79 -6.53 11.16 8.30
CA LYS A 79 -6.31 12.61 8.20
C LYS A 79 -6.54 13.10 6.77
N MET A 80 -5.91 12.46 5.79
CA MET A 80 -6.06 12.82 4.38
C MET A 80 -7.50 12.65 3.90
N PHE A 81 -8.19 11.61 4.36
CA PHE A 81 -9.59 11.37 4.03
C PHE A 81 -10.53 12.43 4.61
N ALA A 82 -10.30 12.86 5.85
CA ALA A 82 -11.04 13.97 6.47
C ALA A 82 -10.77 15.32 5.78
N GLU A 83 -9.56 15.52 5.24
CA GLU A 83 -9.19 16.70 4.47
C GLU A 83 -9.69 16.66 3.01
N ILE A 84 -10.32 15.57 2.57
CA ILE A 84 -11.18 15.58 1.38
C ILE A 84 -12.44 16.37 1.74
N SER A 85 -12.32 17.65 2.11
CA SER A 85 -13.47 18.54 2.03
C SER A 85 -13.81 18.64 0.55
N LEU A 86 -15.06 18.37 0.18
CA LEU A 86 -15.59 18.66 -1.15
C LEU A 86 -15.35 20.14 -1.38
N ALA A 87 -14.20 20.48 -1.98
CA ALA A 87 -13.84 21.85 -2.25
C ALA A 87 -15.03 22.47 -2.96
N GLU A 88 -15.47 23.63 -2.45
CA GLU A 88 -16.49 24.44 -3.11
C GLU A 88 -16.13 24.50 -4.60
N PRO A 89 -17.12 24.31 -5.50
CA PRO A 89 -16.86 24.24 -6.93
C PRO A 89 -15.98 25.42 -7.33
N VAL A 90 -14.74 25.14 -7.72
CA VAL A 90 -13.79 26.17 -8.13
C VAL A 90 -14.27 26.68 -9.48
N MET A 91 -15.02 27.79 -9.45
CA MET A 91 -15.41 28.54 -10.63
C MET A 91 -14.13 29.11 -11.25
N THR A 92 -13.63 28.50 -12.32
CA THR A 92 -12.60 29.13 -13.16
C THR A 92 -13.19 30.34 -13.87
N SER A 93 -12.42 31.42 -14.03
CA SER A 93 -12.86 32.72 -14.59
C SER A 93 -13.47 32.65 -16.00
N ASP A 94 -13.32 31.54 -16.73
CA ASP A 94 -13.82 31.35 -18.10
C ASP A 94 -15.22 30.70 -18.19
N GLY A 95 -15.88 30.38 -17.06
CA GLY A 95 -17.23 29.82 -17.03
C GLY A 95 -17.39 28.43 -17.69
N LYS A 96 -16.29 27.80 -18.13
CA LYS A 96 -16.29 26.54 -18.89
C LYS A 96 -15.71 25.33 -18.16
N THR A 97 -15.25 25.46 -16.91
CA THR A 97 -14.68 24.31 -16.19
C THR A 97 -15.57 23.93 -15.04
N ILE A 98 -16.49 22.99 -15.30
CA ILE A 98 -17.00 22.12 -14.25
C ILE A 98 -15.82 21.20 -13.92
N VAL A 99 -14.91 21.63 -13.04
CA VAL A 99 -13.91 20.70 -12.53
C VAL A 99 -14.70 19.58 -11.87
N ASN A 100 -14.60 18.40 -12.46
CA ASN A 100 -15.42 17.26 -12.11
C ASN A 100 -15.08 16.86 -10.68
N GLN A 101 -15.99 17.14 -9.74
CA GLN A 101 -15.78 16.88 -8.31
C GLN A 101 -15.41 15.41 -8.07
N ALA A 102 -15.88 14.49 -8.92
CA ALA A 102 -15.51 13.09 -8.89
C ALA A 102 -14.01 12.88 -9.16
N GLU A 103 -13.41 13.60 -10.10
CA GLU A 103 -11.98 13.48 -10.40
C GLU A 103 -11.10 14.00 -9.26
N ILE A 104 -11.48 15.13 -8.64
CA ILE A 104 -10.77 15.64 -7.46
C ILE A 104 -10.83 14.62 -6.32
N PHE A 105 -12.03 14.09 -6.05
CA PHE A 105 -12.23 13.09 -5.00
C PHE A 105 -11.34 11.86 -5.25
N VAL A 106 -11.38 11.30 -6.46
CA VAL A 106 -10.58 10.13 -6.84
C VAL A 106 -9.09 10.42 -6.76
N ALA A 107 -8.64 11.59 -7.20
CA ALA A 107 -7.24 11.98 -7.12
C ALA A 107 -6.75 12.03 -5.67
N ARG A 108 -7.54 12.62 -4.76
CA ARG A 108 -7.20 12.68 -3.32
C ARG A 108 -7.25 11.31 -2.66
N LEU A 109 -8.29 10.52 -2.92
CA LEU A 109 -8.43 9.16 -2.42
C LEU A 109 -7.24 8.29 -2.87
N ARG A 110 -6.87 8.37 -4.15
CA ARG A 110 -5.70 7.70 -4.71
C ARG A 110 -4.41 8.12 -3.99
N SER A 111 -4.18 9.42 -3.77
CA SER A 111 -3.00 9.88 -3.04
C SER A 111 -2.94 9.33 -1.61
N ALA A 112 -4.07 9.31 -0.90
CA ALA A 112 -4.15 8.74 0.44
C ALA A 112 -3.86 7.23 0.44
N GLN A 113 -4.40 6.48 -0.53
CA GLN A 113 -4.14 5.05 -0.70
C GLN A 113 -2.67 4.78 -1.01
N ILE A 114 -2.05 5.55 -1.91
CA ILE A 114 -0.63 5.40 -2.28
C ILE A 114 0.26 5.61 -1.06
N ILE A 115 0.05 6.68 -0.29
CA ILE A 115 0.88 6.96 0.89
C ILE A 115 0.71 5.86 1.94
N ARG A 116 -0.54 5.40 2.17
CA ARG A 116 -0.82 4.28 3.07
C ARG A 116 -0.08 3.01 2.64
N LEU A 117 -0.15 2.66 1.36
CA LEU A 117 0.53 1.49 0.80
C LEU A 117 2.05 1.63 0.85
N ALA A 118 2.60 2.82 0.61
CA ALA A 118 4.05 3.06 0.67
C ALA A 118 4.62 2.80 2.08
N LEU A 119 3.88 3.17 3.13
CA LEU A 119 4.28 2.88 4.51
C LEU A 119 4.33 1.36 4.78
N PHE A 120 3.31 0.62 4.35
CA PHE A 120 3.33 -0.84 4.49
C PHE A 120 4.40 -1.51 3.62
N GLN A 121 4.62 -0.99 2.41
CA GLN A 121 5.67 -1.44 1.50
C GLN A 121 7.06 -1.32 2.14
N GLY A 122 7.33 -0.23 2.87
CA GLY A 122 8.59 -0.05 3.60
C GLY A 122 8.85 -1.16 4.60
N VAL A 123 7.83 -1.55 5.38
CA VAL A 123 7.91 -2.66 6.33
C VAL A 123 8.10 -4.00 5.62
N ALA A 124 7.37 -4.23 4.53
CA ALA A 124 7.51 -5.43 3.70
C ALA A 124 8.93 -5.60 3.16
N LEU A 125 9.49 -4.55 2.53
CA LEU A 125 10.85 -4.56 2.01
C LEU A 125 11.88 -4.78 3.12
N PHE A 126 11.71 -4.13 4.28
CA PHE A 126 12.61 -4.33 5.43
C PHE A 126 12.59 -5.79 5.91
N GLY A 127 11.41 -6.40 6.00
CA GLY A 127 11.27 -7.83 6.32
C GLY A 127 11.96 -8.74 5.30
N LEU A 128 11.86 -8.43 4.00
CA LEU A 128 12.56 -9.19 2.95
C LEU A 128 14.08 -9.04 3.01
N VAL A 129 14.59 -7.87 3.40
CA VAL A 129 16.04 -7.69 3.65
C VAL A 129 16.49 -8.61 4.79
N ILE A 130 15.72 -8.71 5.89
CA ILE A 130 16.02 -9.64 6.98
C ILE A 130 16.01 -11.08 6.50
N CYS A 131 15.01 -11.46 5.69
CA CYS A 131 14.97 -12.80 5.08
C CYS A 131 16.21 -13.06 4.21
N GLN A 132 16.60 -12.12 3.35
CA GLN A 132 17.78 -12.23 2.51
C GLN A 132 19.04 -12.43 3.36
N LEU A 133 19.26 -11.61 4.39
CA LEU A 133 20.40 -11.75 5.29
C LEU A 133 20.39 -13.11 6.00
N SER A 134 19.23 -13.56 6.45
CA SER A 134 19.06 -14.86 7.11
C SER A 134 19.38 -16.04 6.18
N VAL A 135 19.05 -15.93 4.89
CA VAL A 135 19.43 -16.91 3.86
C VAL A 135 20.93 -16.92 3.66
N MET A 136 21.54 -15.74 3.46
CA MET A 136 22.98 -15.61 3.21
C MET A 136 23.84 -16.12 4.37
N ASN A 137 23.36 -16.02 5.61
CA ASN A 137 24.02 -16.53 6.81
C ASN A 137 23.65 -18.00 7.15
N GLY A 138 22.90 -18.70 6.30
CA GLY A 138 22.47 -20.08 6.54
C GLY A 138 21.42 -20.26 7.66
N LEU A 139 21.08 -19.20 8.41
CA LEU A 139 20.13 -19.22 9.52
C LEU A 139 18.74 -19.69 9.11
N MET A 140 18.29 -19.33 7.91
CA MET A 140 16.95 -19.72 7.44
C MET A 140 16.83 -21.22 7.13
N HIS A 141 17.94 -21.90 6.80
CA HIS A 141 17.97 -23.37 6.69
C HIS A 141 18.02 -24.04 8.06
N ALA A 142 18.77 -23.46 9.00
CA ALA A 142 18.88 -23.96 10.36
C ALA A 142 17.56 -23.82 11.15
N SER A 143 16.88 -22.69 10.98
CA SER A 143 15.62 -22.38 11.65
C SER A 143 14.61 -21.73 10.69
N PRO A 144 13.54 -22.43 10.31
CA PRO A 144 12.51 -21.88 9.43
C PRO A 144 11.75 -20.66 10.00
N VAL A 145 11.91 -20.34 11.29
CA VAL A 145 11.23 -19.22 11.95
C VAL A 145 11.54 -17.87 11.30
N TYR A 146 12.72 -17.72 10.68
CA TYR A 146 13.12 -16.48 10.00
C TYR A 146 12.28 -16.17 8.76
N TRP A 147 11.50 -17.13 8.23
CA TRP A 147 10.48 -16.85 7.21
C TRP A 147 9.35 -15.95 7.73
N ALA A 148 9.15 -15.86 9.05
CA ALA A 148 8.16 -14.96 9.63
C ALA A 148 8.43 -13.48 9.28
N ALA A 149 9.69 -13.11 9.00
CA ALA A 149 10.01 -11.76 8.53
C ALA A 149 9.43 -11.45 7.14
N ALA A 150 8.98 -12.44 6.37
CA ALA A 150 8.28 -12.25 5.10
C ALA A 150 6.76 -11.99 5.25
N LEU A 151 6.19 -12.15 6.46
CA LEU A 151 4.75 -11.95 6.70
C LEU A 151 4.25 -10.55 6.28
N PRO A 152 4.98 -9.43 6.55
CA PRO A 152 4.54 -8.12 6.09
C PRO A 152 4.43 -8.00 4.56
N THR A 153 5.26 -8.73 3.81
CA THR A 153 5.16 -8.80 2.34
C THR A 153 3.89 -9.49 1.89
N LEU A 154 3.56 -10.64 2.48
CA LEU A 154 2.32 -11.36 2.19
C LEU A 154 1.10 -10.49 2.54
N PHE A 155 1.17 -9.78 3.67
CA PHE A 155 0.15 -8.82 4.08
C PHE A 155 -0.04 -7.70 3.06
N VAL A 156 1.04 -7.09 2.55
CA VAL A 156 0.94 -6.03 1.52
C VAL A 156 0.35 -6.57 0.22
N ILE A 157 0.77 -7.75 -0.25
CA ILE A 157 0.21 -8.36 -1.46
C ILE A 157 -1.28 -8.61 -1.30
N LEU A 158 -1.69 -9.17 -0.15
CA LEU A 158 -3.10 -9.39 0.17
C LEU A 158 -3.87 -8.06 0.23
N LEU A 159 -3.30 -7.05 0.90
CA LEU A 159 -3.92 -5.73 1.02
C LEU A 159 -4.14 -5.11 -0.37
N VAL A 160 -3.14 -5.16 -1.26
CA VAL A 160 -3.27 -4.66 -2.64
C VAL A 160 -4.36 -5.40 -3.41
N ALA A 161 -4.46 -6.72 -3.27
CA ALA A 161 -5.52 -7.50 -3.91
C ALA A 161 -6.91 -7.12 -3.37
N LEU A 162 -7.04 -6.96 -2.06
CA LEU A 162 -8.30 -6.59 -1.40
C LEU A 162 -8.70 -5.13 -1.67
N THR A 163 -7.74 -4.21 -1.78
CA THR A 163 -7.98 -2.79 -2.04
C THR A 163 -7.77 -2.41 -3.51
N PHE A 164 -7.72 -3.40 -4.41
CA PHE A 164 -7.48 -3.13 -5.83
C PHE A 164 -8.55 -2.18 -6.39
N PRO A 165 -8.16 -1.05 -7.02
CA PRO A 165 -9.11 -0.01 -7.42
C PRO A 165 -9.94 -0.47 -8.62
N THR A 166 -11.25 -0.53 -8.41
CA THR A 166 -12.27 -0.80 -9.44
C THR A 166 -13.27 0.35 -9.44
N LYS A 167 -14.02 0.54 -10.53
CA LYS A 167 -15.02 1.62 -10.60
C LYS A 167 -16.05 1.48 -9.49
N GLU A 168 -16.47 0.24 -9.24
CA GLU A 168 -17.47 -0.13 -8.25
C GLU A 168 -16.98 0.16 -6.83
N LYS A 169 -15.71 -0.16 -6.51
CA LYS A 169 -15.13 0.18 -5.19
C LYS A 169 -14.97 1.68 -4.99
N LEU A 170 -14.52 2.42 -6.02
CA LEU A 170 -14.39 3.87 -5.93
C LEU A 170 -15.75 4.55 -5.72
N ALA A 171 -16.81 4.04 -6.36
CA ALA A 171 -18.18 4.51 -6.15
C ALA A 171 -18.68 4.19 -4.73
N ALA A 172 -18.39 2.99 -4.22
CA ALA A 172 -18.73 2.63 -2.84
C ALA A 172 -17.97 3.49 -1.80
N ASP A 173 -16.69 3.77 -2.02
CA ASP A 173 -15.89 4.66 -1.17
C ASP A 173 -16.46 6.09 -1.16
N PHE A 174 -16.97 6.56 -2.31
CA PHE A 174 -17.64 7.86 -2.42
C PHE A 174 -18.98 7.91 -1.67
N GLU A 175 -19.80 6.85 -1.77
CA GLU A 175 -21.05 6.73 -1.01
C GLU A 175 -20.81 6.74 0.50
N LEU A 176 -19.84 5.95 0.98
CA LEU A 176 -19.46 5.89 2.38
C LEU A 176 -18.96 7.26 2.89
N TYR A 177 -18.13 7.92 2.09
CA TYR A 177 -17.66 9.28 2.39
C TYR A 177 -18.86 10.24 2.56
N ARG A 178 -19.83 10.17 1.65
CA ARG A 178 -21.03 11.02 1.64
C ARG A 178 -21.89 10.80 2.87
N GLU A 179 -22.10 9.55 3.27
CA GLU A 179 -22.89 9.20 4.47
C GLU A 179 -22.23 9.72 5.76
N THR A 180 -20.90 9.65 5.83
CA THR A 180 -20.14 10.06 7.01
C THR A 180 -20.10 11.59 7.22
N HIS A 181 -20.30 12.39 6.17
CA HIS A 181 -20.17 13.86 6.22
C HIS A 181 -21.49 14.63 6.06
N ASN A 182 -22.58 13.96 5.66
CA ASN A 182 -23.91 14.59 5.52
C ASN A 182 -24.89 14.20 6.64
N GLY A 183 -24.46 13.39 7.61
CA GLY A 183 -25.20 13.07 8.84
C GLY A 183 -24.73 13.90 10.00
#